data_AF-A0A818AR14-F1
#
_entry.id   AF-A0A818AR14-F1
#
_cell.length_a   1.000
_cell.length_b   1.000
_cell.length_c   1.000
_cell.angle_alpha   90.00
_cell.angle_beta   90.00
_cell.angle_gamma   90.00
#
_symmetry.space_group_name_H-M   'P 1'
#
loop_
_entity.id
_entity.type
_entity.pdbx_description
1 polymer ?
#
loop_
_entity_poly.entity_id
_entity_poly.type
_entity_poly.pdbx_seq_one_letter_code
_entity_poly.pdbx_strand_id
1 'polypeptide(L)'
;MSEHFVQKLFDHTLFQDNTIHGCGLLARSIIQAQLFPEIGELILQRLITTFRHTYQRNDKTNSLSAIKFLFHVIDQNVLHDRILLQILILLLENKTNNSVQLAIKLINECEQQLSQPNPRELDLIFTTLRNLLHEASLAKHTQYIIEVLFAERKDQFETNSIIQPDLDLVNKYDQFTHIITLIDTCKPEINLNIFKYDEKYEFIRKRIFDEISETEDNSNSSGTTEKDEIE
;
A
#
# COMPACT_ATOMS: atom_id res chain seq x y z
N MET A 1 -18.97 -0.09 13.98
CA MET A 1 -17.55 -0.43 14.19
C MET A 1 -17.32 -0.62 15.68
N SER A 2 -16.49 -1.56 16.14
CA SER A 2 -16.31 -1.78 17.59
C SER A 2 -15.36 -0.74 18.19
N GLU A 3 -15.77 -0.07 19.28
CA GLU A 3 -14.98 0.87 20.11
C GLU A 3 -13.53 0.42 20.34
N HIS A 4 -13.34 -0.90 20.43
CA HIS A 4 -12.06 -1.56 20.60
C HIS A 4 -11.01 -1.23 19.53
N PHE A 5 -11.43 -0.86 18.31
CA PHE A 5 -10.50 -0.53 17.21
C PHE A 5 -9.89 0.86 17.34
N VAL A 6 -10.70 1.86 17.70
CA VAL A 6 -10.25 3.25 17.89
C VAL A 6 -9.31 3.33 19.09
N GLN A 7 -9.61 2.60 20.15
CA GLN A 7 -8.80 2.61 21.37
C GLN A 7 -7.43 1.94 21.19
N LYS A 8 -7.36 0.82 20.45
CA LYS A 8 -6.08 0.20 20.06
C LYS A 8 -5.27 1.06 19.09
N LEU A 9 -5.92 1.90 18.28
CA LEU A 9 -5.24 2.80 17.36
C LEU A 9 -4.40 3.85 18.09
N PHE A 10 -4.69 4.21 19.34
CA PHE A 10 -3.94 5.24 20.07
C PHE A 10 -3.00 4.69 21.16
N ASP A 11 -2.88 3.37 21.29
CA ASP A 11 -1.98 2.77 22.28
C ASP A 11 -0.49 2.97 21.90
N HIS A 12 0.24 3.62 22.81
CA HIS A 12 1.65 3.99 22.66
C HIS A 12 2.62 2.79 22.73
N THR A 13 2.19 1.67 23.31
CA THR A 13 3.00 0.47 23.53
C THR A 13 3.23 -0.32 22.23
N LEU A 14 2.21 -0.40 21.37
CA LEU A 14 2.29 -1.04 20.05
C LEU A 14 3.34 -0.38 19.12
N PHE A 15 3.61 0.90 19.36
CA PHE A 15 4.54 1.73 18.60
C PHE A 15 6.01 1.45 18.95
N GLN A 16 6.30 1.07 20.19
CA GLN A 16 7.67 0.88 20.70
C GLN A 16 8.18 -0.54 20.42
N ASP A 17 7.33 -1.56 20.53
CA ASP A 17 7.70 -2.96 20.31
C ASP A 17 7.95 -3.31 18.83
N ASN A 18 7.51 -2.45 17.90
CA ASN A 18 7.56 -2.67 16.46
C ASN A 18 8.64 -1.86 15.73
N THR A 19 9.77 -1.59 16.37
CA THR A 19 10.89 -0.83 15.78
C THR A 19 11.61 -1.54 14.61
N ILE A 20 11.43 -2.85 14.45
CA ILE A 20 11.85 -3.62 13.25
C ILE A 20 10.70 -3.71 12.23
N HIS A 21 9.45 -3.55 12.67
CA HIS A 21 8.20 -3.53 11.89
C HIS A 21 7.75 -2.10 11.56
N GLY A 22 8.66 -1.25 11.05
CA GLY A 22 8.31 0.09 10.55
C GLY A 22 7.19 0.11 9.49
N CYS A 23 6.87 -1.06 8.90
CA CYS A 23 5.74 -1.28 8.00
C CYS A 23 4.38 -1.43 8.72
N GLY A 24 4.33 -1.81 10.01
CA GLY A 24 3.09 -1.85 10.80
C GLY A 24 2.52 -0.45 11.11
N LEU A 25 3.41 0.55 11.15
CA LEU A 25 3.04 1.97 11.21
C LEU A 25 2.45 2.51 9.89
N LEU A 26 2.88 1.93 8.78
CA LEU A 26 2.23 2.15 7.49
C LEU A 26 0.88 1.44 7.43
N ALA A 27 0.78 0.20 7.92
CA ALA A 27 -0.51 -0.46 8.09
C ALA A 27 -1.46 0.38 8.98
N ARG A 28 -0.96 1.07 10.00
CA ARG A 28 -1.72 2.05 10.80
C ARG A 28 -2.09 3.35 10.05
N SER A 29 -1.21 3.88 9.20
CA SER A 29 -1.53 5.01 8.31
C SER A 29 -2.60 4.62 7.27
N ILE A 30 -2.56 3.36 6.82
CA ILE A 30 -3.45 2.75 5.83
C ILE A 30 -4.82 2.41 6.46
N ILE A 31 -4.85 1.96 7.71
CA ILE A 31 -6.08 1.80 8.52
C ILE A 31 -6.85 3.12 8.65
N GLN A 32 -6.18 4.26 8.51
CA GLN A 32 -6.82 5.58 8.51
C GLN A 32 -7.34 6.03 7.14
N ALA A 33 -7.02 5.34 6.04
CA ALA A 33 -7.61 5.59 4.73
C ALA A 33 -9.12 5.25 4.69
N GLN A 34 -9.60 4.38 5.58
CA GLN A 34 -11.03 4.05 5.68
C GLN A 34 -11.87 5.11 6.39
N LEU A 35 -11.27 5.90 7.30
CA LEU A 35 -11.99 7.01 7.93
C LEU A 35 -12.06 8.23 7.00
N PHE A 36 -11.03 8.43 6.18
CA PHE A 36 -10.93 9.52 5.21
C PHE A 36 -10.24 9.07 3.90
N PRO A 37 -11.00 8.58 2.90
CA PRO A 37 -10.45 8.17 1.60
C PRO A 37 -9.59 9.26 0.94
N GLU A 38 -9.95 10.53 1.13
CA GLU A 38 -9.19 11.69 0.61
C GLU A 38 -7.74 11.74 1.12
N ILE A 39 -7.50 11.33 2.37
CA ILE A 39 -6.15 11.28 2.96
C ILE A 39 -5.35 10.13 2.33
N GLY A 40 -5.99 8.96 2.17
CA GLY A 40 -5.39 7.80 1.50
C GLY A 40 -4.97 8.13 0.07
N GLU A 41 -5.85 8.77 -0.68
CA GLU A 41 -5.55 9.24 -2.04
C GLU A 41 -4.37 10.21 -2.07
N LEU A 42 -4.33 11.21 -1.18
CA LEU A 42 -3.23 12.17 -1.12
C LEU A 42 -1.88 11.50 -0.80
N ILE A 43 -1.85 10.54 0.13
CA ILE A 43 -0.64 9.77 0.46
C ILE A 43 -0.17 9.00 -0.77
N LEU A 44 -1.07 8.31 -1.47
CA LEU A 44 -0.76 7.55 -2.67
C LEU A 44 -0.23 8.45 -3.81
N GLN A 45 -0.87 9.60 -4.05
CA GLN A 45 -0.41 10.57 -5.04
C GLN A 45 1.00 11.10 -4.71
N ARG A 46 1.30 11.35 -3.43
CA ARG A 46 2.64 11.75 -2.97
C ARG A 46 3.66 10.63 -3.15
N LEU A 47 3.29 9.39 -2.85
CA LEU A 47 4.16 8.23 -2.99
C LEU A 47 4.53 7.96 -4.45
N ILE A 48 3.54 7.98 -5.35
CA ILE A 48 3.75 7.83 -6.80
C ILE A 48 4.63 8.96 -7.33
N THR A 49 4.38 10.20 -6.92
CA THR A 49 5.22 11.36 -7.30
C THR A 49 6.66 11.19 -6.82
N THR A 50 6.84 10.71 -5.59
CA THR A 50 8.16 10.44 -5.01
C THR A 50 8.89 9.37 -5.81
N PHE A 51 8.24 8.25 -6.11
CA PHE A 51 8.80 7.18 -6.95
C PHE A 51 9.24 7.71 -8.32
N ARG A 52 8.37 8.46 -9.02
CA ARG A 52 8.69 9.03 -10.33
C ARG A 52 9.94 9.92 -10.28
N HIS A 53 10.02 10.76 -9.26
CA HIS A 53 11.13 11.68 -9.08
C HIS A 53 12.45 10.96 -8.70
N THR A 54 12.40 9.96 -7.81
CA THR A 54 13.59 9.18 -7.44
C THR A 54 14.06 8.30 -8.60
N TYR A 55 13.13 7.76 -9.39
CA TYR A 55 13.43 6.98 -10.58
C TYR A 55 14.13 7.84 -11.64
N GLN A 56 13.61 9.03 -11.94
CA GLN A 56 14.24 9.97 -12.87
C GLN A 56 15.66 10.39 -12.42
N ARG A 57 15.90 10.49 -11.11
CA ARG A 57 17.22 10.81 -10.55
C ARG A 57 18.16 9.61 -10.44
N ASN A 58 17.73 8.42 -10.86
CA ASN A 58 18.47 7.16 -10.70
C ASN A 58 18.83 6.83 -9.23
N ASP A 59 18.02 7.28 -8.28
CA ASP A 59 18.19 6.97 -6.86
C ASP A 59 17.57 5.61 -6.54
N LYS A 60 18.40 4.57 -6.56
CA LYS A 60 17.99 3.17 -6.36
C LYS A 60 17.39 2.93 -4.99
N THR A 61 18.03 3.47 -3.95
CA THR A 61 17.65 3.26 -2.56
C THR A 61 16.26 3.79 -2.30
N ASN A 62 16.00 5.04 -2.69
CA ASN A 62 14.70 5.66 -2.45
C ASN A 62 13.61 5.11 -3.39
N SER A 63 13.97 4.75 -4.64
CA SER A 63 13.02 4.10 -5.55
C SER A 63 12.59 2.73 -5.03
N LEU A 64 13.51 1.94 -4.49
CA LEU A 64 13.20 0.65 -3.89
C LEU A 64 12.32 0.81 -2.64
N SER A 65 12.62 1.79 -1.76
CA SER A 65 11.79 2.07 -0.59
C SER A 65 10.37 2.49 -0.98
N ALA A 66 10.21 3.32 -2.02
CA ALA A 66 8.89 3.73 -2.51
C ALA A 66 8.10 2.56 -3.10
N ILE A 67 8.77 1.67 -3.86
CA ILE A 67 8.16 0.44 -4.39
C ILE A 67 7.71 -0.49 -3.27
N LYS A 68 8.58 -0.75 -2.27
CA LYS A 68 8.25 -1.58 -1.10
C LYS A 68 7.04 -1.04 -0.37
N PHE A 69 6.96 0.28 -0.22
CA PHE A 69 5.81 0.89 0.40
C PHE A 69 4.54 0.70 -0.43
N LEU A 70 4.58 0.93 -1.75
CA LEU A 70 3.44 0.64 -2.64
C LEU A 70 2.97 -0.82 -2.53
N PHE A 71 3.91 -1.76 -2.50
CA PHE A 71 3.62 -3.19 -2.32
C PHE A 71 2.85 -3.45 -1.03
N HIS A 72 3.30 -2.90 0.09
CA HIS A 72 2.57 -3.04 1.36
C HIS A 72 1.18 -2.41 1.33
N VAL A 73 0.97 -1.30 0.62
CA VAL A 73 -0.37 -0.69 0.47
C VAL A 73 -1.32 -1.58 -0.34
N ILE A 74 -0.78 -2.28 -1.34
CA ILE A 74 -1.53 -3.22 -2.18
C ILE A 74 -1.83 -4.50 -1.42
N ASP A 75 -0.89 -5.01 -0.63
CA ASP A 75 -1.10 -6.17 0.26
C ASP A 75 -2.24 -5.92 1.25
N GLN A 76 -2.45 -4.67 1.65
CA GLN A 76 -3.55 -4.24 2.51
C GLN A 76 -4.84 -3.88 1.76
N ASN A 77 -4.92 -4.16 0.44
CA ASN A 77 -6.06 -3.87 -0.43
C ASN A 77 -6.48 -2.39 -0.50
N VAL A 78 -5.60 -1.45 -0.16
CA VAL A 78 -5.91 -0.01 -0.22
C VAL A 78 -5.61 0.59 -1.60
N LEU A 79 -4.72 -0.02 -2.37
CA LEU A 79 -4.44 0.36 -3.75
C LEU A 79 -4.60 -0.85 -4.67
N HIS A 80 -5.20 -0.64 -5.83
CA HIS A 80 -5.32 -1.68 -6.85
C HIS A 80 -3.93 -2.09 -7.38
N ASP A 81 -3.69 -3.39 -7.47
CA ASP A 81 -2.45 -4.04 -7.92
C ASP A 81 -1.96 -3.64 -9.34
N ARG A 82 -2.84 -3.04 -10.17
CA ARG A 82 -2.54 -2.57 -11.53
C ARG A 82 -1.37 -1.59 -11.58
N ILE A 83 -1.08 -0.88 -10.48
CA ILE A 83 0.07 0.03 -10.41
C ILE A 83 1.42 -0.71 -10.48
N LEU A 84 1.52 -1.93 -9.91
CA LEU A 84 2.77 -2.70 -9.89
C LEU A 84 3.17 -3.11 -11.30
N LEU A 85 2.19 -3.54 -12.09
CA LEU A 85 2.39 -3.91 -13.50
C LEU A 85 2.89 -2.72 -14.32
N GLN A 86 2.31 -1.54 -14.12
CA GLN A 86 2.76 -0.32 -14.80
C GLN A 86 4.20 0.05 -14.42
N ILE A 87 4.55 -0.10 -13.13
CA ILE A 87 5.92 0.12 -12.65
C ILE A 87 6.87 -0.90 -13.30
N LEU A 88 6.51 -2.19 -13.36
CA LEU A 88 7.32 -3.23 -14.00
C LEU A 88 7.55 -2.95 -15.48
N ILE A 89 6.51 -2.56 -16.22
CA ILE A 89 6.63 -2.19 -17.63
C ILE A 89 7.60 -1.02 -17.78
N LEU A 90 7.43 0.06 -17.00
CA LEU A 90 8.32 1.22 -17.02
C LEU A 90 9.80 0.85 -16.73
N LEU A 91 10.04 -0.04 -15.76
CA LEU A 91 11.38 -0.48 -15.41
C LEU A 91 12.06 -1.30 -16.54
N LEU A 92 11.27 -2.08 -17.27
CA LEU A 92 11.77 -2.95 -18.34
C LEU A 92 11.89 -2.24 -19.69
N GLU A 93 11.16 -1.15 -19.93
CA GLU A 93 11.29 -0.31 -21.14
C GLU A 93 12.69 0.28 -21.31
N ASN A 94 13.29 0.80 -20.25
CA ASN A 94 14.62 1.44 -20.31
C ASN A 94 15.79 0.43 -20.39
N LYS A 95 15.52 -0.88 -20.21
CA LYS A 95 16.47 -2.01 -20.33
C LYS A 95 17.85 -1.81 -19.67
N THR A 96 17.98 -0.95 -18.66
CA THR A 96 19.26 -0.72 -17.97
C THR A 96 19.53 -1.81 -16.92
N ASN A 97 20.80 -2.11 -16.63
CA ASN A 97 21.15 -3.07 -15.56
C ASN A 97 20.46 -2.74 -14.22
N ASN A 98 20.32 -1.45 -13.91
CA ASN A 98 19.74 -0.98 -12.66
C ASN A 98 18.22 -1.14 -12.63
N SER A 99 17.55 -0.77 -13.71
CA SER A 99 16.09 -0.87 -13.80
C SER A 99 15.64 -2.34 -13.85
N VAL A 100 16.39 -3.20 -14.54
CA VAL A 100 16.16 -4.64 -14.56
C VAL A 100 16.35 -5.26 -13.16
N GLN A 101 17.41 -4.91 -12.44
CA GLN A 101 17.59 -5.38 -11.06
C GLN A 101 16.46 -4.94 -10.13
N LEU A 102 15.96 -3.71 -10.30
CA LEU A 102 14.84 -3.20 -9.51
C LEU A 102 13.54 -3.94 -9.85
N ALA A 103 13.31 -4.24 -11.14
CA ALA A 103 12.16 -5.01 -11.60
C ALA A 103 12.17 -6.43 -11.03
N ILE A 104 13.31 -7.12 -11.04
CA ILE A 104 13.43 -8.49 -10.51
C ILE A 104 13.15 -8.50 -8.99
N LYS A 105 13.67 -7.53 -8.24
CA LYS A 105 13.35 -7.39 -6.81
C LYS A 105 11.85 -7.21 -6.58
N LEU A 106 11.20 -6.37 -7.38
CA LEU A 106 9.75 -6.15 -7.29
C LEU A 106 8.98 -7.43 -7.62
N ILE A 107 9.37 -8.18 -8.66
CA ILE A 107 8.76 -9.47 -9.01
C ILE A 107 8.87 -10.45 -7.83
N ASN A 108 10.05 -10.60 -7.23
CA ASN A 108 10.24 -11.51 -6.09
C ASN A 108 9.36 -11.17 -4.88
N GLU A 109 9.04 -9.90 -4.67
CA GLU A 109 8.15 -9.46 -3.59
C GLU A 109 6.66 -9.61 -3.98
N CYS A 110 6.30 -9.37 -5.25
CA CYS A 110 4.90 -9.22 -5.69
C CYS A 110 4.31 -10.39 -6.50
N GLU A 111 5.10 -11.40 -6.87
CA GLU A 111 4.67 -12.43 -7.83
C GLU A 111 3.39 -13.13 -7.39
N GLN A 112 3.28 -13.54 -6.13
CA GLN A 112 2.09 -14.20 -5.60
C GLN A 112 0.83 -13.33 -5.70
N GLN A 113 0.97 -12.02 -5.41
CA GLN A 113 -0.13 -11.07 -5.52
C GLN A 113 -0.58 -10.84 -6.96
N LEU A 114 0.35 -10.87 -7.93
CA LEU A 114 0.06 -10.63 -9.34
C LEU A 114 -0.34 -11.90 -10.12
N SER A 115 0.07 -13.08 -9.65
CA SER A 115 -0.16 -14.37 -10.32
C SER A 115 -1.65 -14.74 -10.37
N GLN A 116 -2.41 -14.44 -9.32
CA GLN A 116 -3.85 -14.74 -9.26
C GLN A 116 -4.71 -13.80 -10.12
N PRO A 117 -4.61 -12.46 -10.00
CA PRO A 117 -5.47 -11.55 -10.75
C PRO A 117 -5.04 -11.38 -12.22
N ASN A 118 -3.73 -11.39 -12.51
CA ASN A 118 -3.20 -10.97 -13.82
C ASN A 118 -2.14 -11.93 -14.40
N PRO A 119 -2.44 -13.24 -14.59
CA PRO A 119 -1.45 -14.24 -15.01
C PRO A 119 -0.85 -13.96 -16.40
N ARG A 120 -1.67 -13.46 -17.34
CA ARG A 120 -1.22 -13.18 -18.73
C ARG A 120 -0.22 -12.04 -18.80
N GLU A 121 -0.41 -11.00 -17.98
CA GLU A 121 0.46 -9.82 -17.96
C GLU A 121 1.80 -10.15 -17.31
N LEU A 122 1.78 -10.98 -16.25
CA LEU A 122 2.98 -11.54 -15.65
C LEU A 122 3.78 -12.38 -16.66
N ASP A 123 3.13 -13.26 -17.43
CA ASP A 123 3.80 -14.06 -18.46
C ASP A 123 4.47 -13.22 -19.56
N LEU A 124 3.86 -12.09 -19.93
CA LEU A 124 4.46 -11.13 -20.85
C LEU A 124 5.75 -10.53 -20.26
N ILE A 125 5.73 -10.14 -18.98
CA ILE A 125 6.91 -9.62 -18.28
C ILE A 125 8.04 -10.66 -18.29
N PHE A 126 7.77 -11.91 -17.96
CA PHE A 126 8.78 -12.97 -18.02
C PHE A 126 9.28 -13.25 -19.44
N THR A 127 8.43 -13.11 -20.45
CA THR A 127 8.84 -13.19 -21.85
C THR A 127 9.80 -12.05 -22.22
N THR A 128 9.53 -10.82 -21.77
CA THR A 128 10.46 -9.69 -21.98
C THR A 128 11.80 -9.91 -21.29
N LEU A 129 11.81 -10.43 -20.05
CA LEU A 129 13.04 -10.78 -19.33
C LEU A 129 13.85 -11.87 -20.04
N ARG A 130 13.18 -12.86 -20.64
CA ARG A 130 13.84 -13.88 -21.45
C ARG A 130 14.49 -13.28 -22.71
N ASN A 131 13.78 -12.38 -23.40
CA ASN A 131 14.34 -11.70 -24.58
C ASN A 131 15.57 -10.86 -24.20
N LEU A 132 15.54 -10.18 -23.05
CA LEU A 132 16.69 -9.42 -22.53
C LEU A 132 17.92 -10.29 -22.25
N LEU A 133 17.73 -11.54 -21.84
CA LEU A 133 18.84 -12.48 -21.65
C LEU A 133 19.54 -12.82 -22.98
N HIS A 134 18.78 -12.89 -24.07
CA HIS A 134 19.28 -13.19 -25.42
C HIS A 134 19.90 -11.98 -26.15
N GLU A 135 19.46 -10.75 -25.84
CA GLU A 135 19.92 -9.51 -26.50
C GLU A 135 21.39 -9.11 -26.19
N ALA A 136 22.12 -9.87 -25.36
CA ALA A 136 23.57 -9.76 -25.07
C ALA A 136 24.11 -8.38 -24.63
N SER A 137 23.26 -7.41 -24.31
CA SER A 137 23.63 -6.04 -23.90
C SER A 137 23.74 -5.86 -22.38
N LEU A 138 23.33 -6.86 -21.59
CA LEU A 138 23.32 -6.81 -20.13
C LEU A 138 24.65 -7.28 -19.52
N ALA A 139 24.97 -6.76 -18.34
CA ALA A 139 26.11 -7.23 -17.57
C ALA A 139 25.87 -8.67 -17.07
N LYS A 140 26.95 -9.47 -16.99
CA LYS A 140 26.88 -10.88 -16.50
C LYS A 140 26.16 -11.02 -15.16
N HIS A 141 26.37 -10.05 -14.26
CA HIS A 141 25.68 -10.03 -12.96
C HIS A 141 24.16 -9.90 -13.10
N THR A 142 23.67 -9.03 -14.00
CA THR A 142 22.23 -8.87 -14.25
C THR A 142 21.65 -10.11 -14.93
N GLN A 143 22.38 -10.74 -15.84
CA GLN A 143 21.98 -12.01 -16.46
C GLN A 143 21.83 -13.12 -15.41
N TYR A 144 22.80 -13.26 -14.51
CA TYR A 144 22.74 -14.21 -13.40
C TYR A 144 21.50 -13.99 -12.51
N ILE A 145 21.18 -12.74 -12.17
CA ILE A 145 19.98 -12.45 -11.36
C ILE A 145 18.69 -12.85 -12.09
N ILE A 146 18.62 -12.66 -13.42
CA ILE A 146 17.48 -13.13 -14.23
C ILE A 146 17.38 -14.66 -14.19
N GLU A 147 18.50 -15.38 -14.31
CA GLU A 147 18.53 -16.83 -14.24
C GLU A 147 18.07 -17.35 -12.86
N VAL A 148 18.51 -16.71 -11.77
CA VAL A 148 18.05 -17.01 -10.41
C VAL A 148 16.54 -16.83 -10.29
N LEU A 149 15.98 -15.73 -10.80
CA LEU A 149 14.53 -15.49 -10.83
C LEU A 149 13.77 -16.62 -11.56
N PHE A 150 14.30 -17.11 -12.69
CA PHE A 150 13.68 -18.23 -13.42
C PHE A 150 13.78 -19.57 -12.68
N ALA A 151 14.79 -19.76 -11.83
CA ALA A 151 14.89 -20.92 -10.95
C ALA A 151 13.86 -20.82 -9.81
N GLU A 152 13.78 -19.67 -9.14
CA GLU A 152 12.82 -19.41 -8.06
C GLU A 152 11.36 -19.64 -8.52
N ARG A 153 11.02 -19.22 -9.75
CA ARG A 153 9.68 -19.47 -10.33
C ARG A 153 9.37 -20.96 -10.55
N LYS A 154 10.38 -21.80 -10.82
CA LYS A 154 10.16 -23.26 -10.97
C LYS A 154 9.86 -23.92 -9.63
N ASP A 155 10.44 -23.40 -8.57
CA ASP A 155 10.27 -23.88 -7.19
C ASP A 155 8.98 -23.35 -6.54
N GLN A 156 8.08 -22.74 -7.32
CA GLN A 156 6.74 -22.24 -6.93
C GLN A 156 6.71 -21.24 -5.76
N PHE A 157 7.84 -20.59 -5.44
CA PHE A 157 7.96 -19.61 -4.35
C PHE A 157 7.24 -20.09 -3.07
N GLU A 158 7.73 -21.20 -2.49
CA GLU A 158 7.26 -21.60 -1.18
C GLU A 158 7.56 -20.48 -0.16
N THR A 159 6.53 -20.07 0.58
CA THR A 159 6.58 -19.19 1.76
C THR A 159 6.97 -17.73 1.52
N ASN A 160 6.00 -16.91 1.13
CA ASN A 160 5.83 -15.57 1.68
C ASN A 160 4.35 -15.41 2.01
N SER A 161 3.99 -15.46 3.30
CA SER A 161 2.58 -15.36 3.71
C SER A 161 1.94 -14.08 3.19
N ILE A 162 0.76 -14.24 2.59
CA ILE A 162 -0.20 -13.17 2.28
C ILE A 162 -0.67 -12.62 3.64
N ILE A 163 -0.10 -11.48 4.05
CA ILE A 163 -0.44 -10.73 5.26
C ILE A 163 -0.17 -11.51 6.57
N GLN A 164 0.62 -10.93 7.49
CA GLN A 164 0.76 -11.53 8.83
C GLN A 164 -0.60 -11.44 9.56
N PRO A 165 -1.01 -12.47 10.32
CA PRO A 165 -2.31 -12.48 11.00
C PRO A 165 -2.50 -11.31 11.96
N ASP A 166 -1.41 -10.79 12.54
CA ASP A 166 -1.42 -9.61 13.42
C ASP A 166 -1.71 -8.29 12.68
N LEU A 167 -1.67 -8.29 11.33
CA LEU A 167 -1.90 -7.15 10.46
C LEU A 167 -3.28 -7.18 9.77
N ASP A 168 -4.04 -8.29 9.83
CA ASP A 168 -5.39 -8.40 9.26
C ASP A 168 -6.45 -7.84 10.23
N LEU A 169 -6.44 -6.51 10.36
CA LEU A 169 -7.23 -5.80 11.38
C LEU A 169 -8.57 -5.26 10.87
N VAL A 170 -8.87 -5.38 9.56
CA VAL A 170 -10.06 -4.77 8.95
C VAL A 170 -10.89 -5.76 8.16
N ASN A 171 -12.21 -5.75 8.43
CA ASN A 171 -13.16 -6.58 7.70
C ASN A 171 -13.15 -6.28 6.20
N LYS A 172 -13.17 -7.34 5.38
CA LYS A 172 -13.18 -7.26 3.91
C LYS A 172 -14.31 -6.41 3.32
N TYR A 173 -15.44 -6.28 4.02
CA TYR A 173 -16.61 -5.53 3.56
C TYR A 173 -16.50 -4.02 3.76
N ASP A 174 -15.60 -3.57 4.65
CA ASP A 174 -15.40 -2.16 4.95
C ASP A 174 -14.23 -1.57 4.13
N GLN A 175 -13.55 -2.39 3.32
CA GLN A 175 -12.37 -2.01 2.56
C GLN A 175 -12.72 -1.12 1.36
N PHE A 176 -11.99 0.00 1.23
CA PHE A 176 -12.04 0.87 0.07
C PHE A 176 -10.71 0.82 -0.68
N THR A 177 -10.74 0.41 -1.94
CA THR A 177 -9.54 0.28 -2.78
C THR A 177 -9.46 1.45 -3.76
N HIS A 178 -8.40 2.26 -3.64
CA HIS A 178 -8.11 3.33 -4.57
C HIS A 178 -7.64 2.77 -5.92
N ILE A 179 -8.11 3.37 -7.01
CA ILE A 179 -7.65 3.06 -8.37
C ILE A 179 -6.90 4.28 -8.88
N ILE A 180 -5.57 4.19 -8.87
CA ILE A 180 -4.68 5.27 -9.31
C ILE A 180 -3.69 4.71 -10.35
N THR A 181 -3.47 5.46 -11.42
CA THR A 181 -2.56 5.08 -12.51
C THR A 181 -1.21 5.78 -12.35
N LEU A 182 -0.12 5.16 -12.81
CA LEU A 182 1.23 5.76 -12.74
C LEU A 182 1.35 7.04 -13.60
N ILE A 183 0.57 7.09 -14.67
CA ILE A 183 0.57 8.16 -15.68
C ILE A 183 -0.27 9.37 -15.22
N ASP A 184 -1.22 9.16 -14.31
CA ASP A 184 -2.15 10.21 -13.89
C ASP A 184 -1.41 11.42 -13.31
N THR A 185 -1.98 12.60 -13.52
CA THR A 185 -1.45 13.85 -12.95
C THR A 185 -1.69 13.87 -11.44
N CYS A 186 -0.73 13.30 -10.70
CA CYS A 186 -0.74 13.32 -9.23
C CYS A 186 -0.49 14.73 -8.73
N LYS A 187 -1.33 15.21 -7.79
CA LYS A 187 -1.18 16.50 -7.14
C LYS A 187 -0.74 16.27 -5.70
N PRO A 188 0.55 16.37 -5.38
CA PRO A 188 1.04 16.10 -4.02
C PRO A 188 0.61 17.15 -2.98
N GLU A 189 -0.07 18.23 -3.39
CA GLU A 189 -0.57 19.31 -2.53
C GLU A 189 0.39 19.71 -1.41
N ILE A 190 1.62 20.07 -1.78
CA ILE A 190 2.71 20.38 -0.84
C ILE A 190 2.33 21.58 0.05
N ASN A 191 1.48 22.48 -0.45
CA ASN A 191 0.97 23.64 0.29
C ASN A 191 0.25 23.26 1.60
N LEU A 192 -0.33 22.05 1.69
CA LEU A 192 -0.97 21.55 2.92
C LEU A 192 0.04 21.32 4.05
N ASN A 193 1.34 21.22 3.75
CA ASN A 193 2.38 21.06 4.76
C ASN A 193 2.78 22.40 5.41
N ILE A 194 2.27 23.53 4.92
CA ILE A 194 2.59 24.87 5.41
C ILE A 194 1.42 25.36 6.25
N PHE A 195 1.73 25.83 7.46
CA PHE A 195 0.71 26.40 8.34
C PHE A 195 0.03 27.61 7.68
N LYS A 196 -1.30 27.60 7.71
CA LYS A 196 -2.14 28.71 7.25
C LYS A 196 -3.29 28.88 8.25
N TYR A 197 -3.53 30.12 8.67
CA TYR A 197 -4.69 30.45 9.50
C TYR A 197 -5.97 30.23 8.70
N ASP A 198 -6.94 29.53 9.31
CA ASP A 198 -8.27 29.28 8.75
C ASP A 198 -9.33 29.77 9.74
N GLU A 199 -10.11 30.77 9.32
CA GLU A 199 -11.23 31.33 10.10
C GLU A 199 -12.31 30.28 10.42
N LYS A 200 -12.39 29.21 9.62
CA LYS A 200 -13.37 28.13 9.80
C LYS A 200 -12.84 26.97 10.65
N TYR A 201 -11.63 27.07 11.19
CA TYR A 201 -10.99 26.00 11.96
C TYR A 201 -11.89 25.44 13.07
N GLU A 202 -12.49 26.30 13.89
CA GLU A 202 -13.34 25.87 15.01
C GLU A 202 -14.58 25.09 14.54
N PHE A 203 -15.17 25.50 13.41
CA PHE A 203 -16.33 24.81 12.82
C PHE A 203 -15.93 23.44 12.25
N ILE A 204 -14.84 23.38 11.49
CA ILE A 204 -14.35 22.14 10.86
C ILE A 204 -13.89 21.15 11.91
N ARG A 205 -13.13 21.62 12.92
CA ARG A 205 -12.70 20.83 14.07
C ARG A 205 -13.92 20.21 14.74
N LYS A 206 -14.89 21.04 15.13
CA LYS A 206 -16.09 20.55 15.81
C LYS A 206 -16.83 19.51 14.98
N ARG A 207 -17.04 19.75 13.68
CA ARG A 207 -17.71 18.78 12.80
C ARG A 207 -16.98 17.43 12.74
N ILE A 208 -15.67 17.44 12.50
CA ILE A 208 -14.87 16.19 12.37
C ILE A 208 -14.87 15.40 13.69
N PHE A 209 -14.70 16.08 14.83
CA PHE A 209 -14.64 15.39 16.12
C PHE A 209 -16.02 14.99 16.66
N ASP A 210 -17.08 15.77 16.41
CA ASP A 210 -18.44 15.44 16.84
C ASP A 210 -19.02 14.29 15.97
N GLU A 211 -18.76 14.24 14.66
CA GLU A 211 -19.16 13.10 13.79
C GLU A 211 -18.48 11.80 14.19
N ILE A 212 -17.23 11.85 14.69
CA ILE A 212 -16.54 10.68 15.26
C ILE A 212 -17.22 10.24 16.55
N SER A 213 -17.69 11.19 17.37
CA SER A 213 -18.36 10.94 18.66
C SER A 213 -19.76 10.34 18.50
N GLU A 214 -20.56 10.80 17.53
CA GLU A 214 -21.92 10.29 17.29
C GLU A 214 -21.97 8.84 16.77
N THR A 215 -20.84 8.32 16.27
CA THR A 215 -20.70 6.89 15.94
C THR A 215 -20.44 6.00 17.17
N GLU A 216 -20.10 6.57 18.33
CA GLU A 216 -19.89 5.87 19.59
C GLU A 216 -21.20 5.68 20.38
N ASP A 217 -22.16 6.61 20.27
CA ASP A 217 -23.36 6.61 21.12
C ASP A 217 -24.57 5.81 20.56
N ASN A 218 -24.56 5.40 19.29
CA ASN A 218 -25.70 4.69 18.68
C ASN A 218 -25.70 3.16 18.90
N SER A 219 -24.76 2.60 19.66
CA SER A 219 -24.75 1.17 20.04
C SER A 219 -25.37 0.86 21.41
N ASN A 220 -25.97 1.83 22.10
CA ASN A 220 -26.55 1.61 23.43
C ASN A 220 -27.99 2.10 23.63
N SER A 221 -28.86 1.89 22.62
CA SER A 221 -30.30 2.10 22.81
C SER A 221 -31.15 1.08 22.05
N SER A 222 -31.32 -0.12 22.62
CA SER A 222 -32.54 -0.90 22.39
C SER A 222 -32.84 -1.91 23.51
N GLY A 223 -33.96 -1.68 24.21
CA GLY A 223 -34.73 -2.67 24.99
C GLY A 223 -34.35 -2.74 26.48
N THR A 224 -35.23 -2.50 27.45
CA THR A 224 -36.68 -2.75 27.49
C THR A 224 -37.38 -1.94 28.58
N THR A 225 -38.48 -1.28 28.22
CA THR A 225 -39.55 -0.82 29.12
C THR A 225 -40.62 -1.90 29.33
N GLU A 226 -41.24 -1.87 30.52
CA GLU A 226 -42.48 -2.56 30.99
C GLU A 226 -42.34 -4.04 31.39
N LYS A 227 -42.89 -4.57 32.50
CA LYS A 227 -43.82 -4.18 33.61
C LYS A 227 -43.58 -5.22 34.75
N ASP A 228 -43.91 -5.02 36.03
CA ASP A 228 -45.25 -5.24 36.60
C ASP A 228 -45.26 -4.80 38.08
N GLU A 229 -46.29 -4.02 38.45
CA GLU A 229 -46.87 -4.03 39.80
C GLU A 229 -47.51 -5.41 40.05
N ILE A 230 -47.49 -5.94 41.28
CA ILE A 230 -48.61 -6.57 41.99
C ILE A 230 -48.20 -6.82 43.46
N GLU A 231 -49.02 -6.25 44.35
CA GLU A 231 -49.28 -6.54 45.79
C GLU A 231 -48.12 -6.69 46.80
#